data_AF-I4HYJ1-F1
#
_entry.id   AF-I4HYJ1-F1
#
_cell.length_a   1.000
_cell.length_b   1.000
_cell.length_c   1.000
_cell.angle_alpha   90.00
_cell.angle_beta   90.00
_cell.angle_gamma   90.00
#
_symmetry.space_group_name_H-M   'P 1'
#
loop_
_entity.id
_entity.type
_entity.pdbx_description
1 polymer ?
#
loop_
_entity_poly.entity_id
_entity_poly.type
_entity_poly.pdbx_seq_one_letter_code
_entity_poly.pdbx_strand_id
1 'polypeptide(L)'
;MPQNLSDAERQARNCNTAMKTLSSTPPSLCDAQKQARNCGLDILKLEALLKEIEPLSDKYKEIFYRAATGLYSADDLAEMFNHSPKNLNADFNKNLGSHLKDYLELDERVGITSLRRILFKKGYFVDINDDESVRVLRTRYAENSQLEQSFTVRQN
;
A
#
# COMPACT_ATOMS: atom_id res chain seq x y z
N MET A 1 15.29 -19.65 -22.00
CA MET A 1 16.38 -18.75 -21.55
C MET A 1 15.89 -18.04 -20.29
N PRO A 2 16.42 -18.31 -19.09
CA PRO A 2 15.99 -17.60 -17.89
C PRO A 2 16.52 -16.16 -17.94
N GLN A 3 15.65 -15.19 -17.64
CA GLN A 3 15.98 -13.76 -17.62
C GLN A 3 17.05 -13.50 -16.54
N ASN A 4 18.20 -12.97 -16.94
CA ASN A 4 19.20 -12.39 -16.04
C ASN A 4 18.60 -11.10 -15.45
N LEU A 5 17.98 -11.21 -14.28
CA LEU A 5 17.65 -10.05 -13.46
C LEU A 5 18.94 -9.39 -12.98
N SER A 6 19.00 -8.06 -13.03
CA SER A 6 20.13 -7.31 -12.51
C SER A 6 20.27 -7.52 -10.99
N ASP A 7 21.49 -7.39 -10.46
CA ASP A 7 21.75 -7.60 -9.03
C ASP A 7 20.91 -6.66 -8.15
N ALA A 8 20.57 -5.45 -8.63
CA ALA A 8 19.67 -4.52 -7.95
C ALA A 8 18.22 -5.05 -7.86
N GLU A 9 17.71 -5.66 -8.93
CA GLU A 9 16.37 -6.29 -8.93
C GLU A 9 16.34 -7.55 -8.07
N ARG A 10 17.45 -8.29 -8.03
CA ARG A 10 17.65 -9.45 -7.16
C ARG A 10 17.71 -9.04 -5.69
N GLN A 11 18.43 -7.96 -5.38
CA GLN A 11 18.51 -7.37 -4.04
C GLN A 11 17.14 -6.84 -3.60
N ALA A 12 16.42 -6.10 -4.45
CA ALA A 12 15.09 -5.59 -4.14
C ALA A 12 14.06 -6.72 -3.95
N ARG A 13 14.11 -7.78 -4.77
CA ARG A 13 13.30 -8.99 -4.55
C ARG A 13 13.67 -9.70 -3.26
N ASN A 14 14.96 -9.88 -2.97
CA ASN A 14 15.41 -10.52 -1.74
C ASN A 14 15.04 -9.70 -0.50
N CYS A 15 15.12 -8.37 -0.54
CA CYS A 15 14.63 -7.50 0.53
C CYS A 15 13.12 -7.62 0.72
N ASN A 16 12.35 -7.67 -0.37
CA ASN A 16 10.90 -7.90 -0.31
C ASN A 16 10.54 -9.30 0.23
N THR A 17 11.29 -10.34 -0.14
CA THR A 17 11.09 -11.71 0.33
C THR A 17 11.52 -11.90 1.78
N ALA A 18 12.64 -11.29 2.20
CA ALA A 18 13.13 -11.32 3.58
C ALA A 18 12.24 -10.50 4.54
N MET A 19 11.53 -9.47 4.04
CA MET A 19 10.51 -8.76 4.82
C MET A 19 9.15 -9.47 4.84
N LYS A 20 8.93 -10.46 3.98
CA LYS A 20 7.65 -11.21 3.87
C LYS A 20 7.59 -12.48 4.71
N THR A 21 8.68 -12.83 5.43
CA THR A 21 8.57 -13.84 6.49
C THR A 21 7.56 -13.32 7.52
N LEU A 22 6.39 -13.96 7.54
CA LEU A 22 5.36 -13.84 8.57
C LEU A 22 6.02 -14.19 9.91
N SER A 23 6.67 -13.21 10.53
CA SER A 23 7.23 -13.32 11.85
C SER A 23 6.10 -13.73 12.79
N SER A 24 6.29 -14.80 13.56
CA SER A 24 5.33 -15.32 14.57
C SER A 24 5.05 -14.34 15.72
N THR A 25 5.59 -13.12 15.65
CA THR A 25 5.22 -12.00 16.52
C THR A 25 3.87 -11.43 16.11
N PRO A 26 3.00 -11.11 17.09
CA PRO A 26 1.70 -10.52 16.81
C PRO A 26 1.86 -9.20 16.03
N PRO A 27 0.85 -8.85 15.21
CA PRO A 27 0.74 -7.56 14.56
C PRO A 27 1.01 -6.41 15.57
N SER A 28 1.86 -5.47 15.19
CA SER A 28 2.35 -4.34 15.99
C SER A 28 2.30 -3.08 15.14
N LEU A 29 1.59 -2.06 15.63
CA LEU A 29 1.47 -0.77 14.96
C LEU A 29 2.84 -0.11 14.73
N CYS A 30 3.72 -0.17 15.74
CA CYS A 30 5.07 0.39 15.67
C CYS A 30 5.89 -0.25 14.54
N ASP A 31 5.79 -1.57 14.36
CA ASP A 31 6.54 -2.27 13.32
C ASP A 31 5.93 -2.04 11.93
N ALA A 32 4.62 -1.94 11.83
CA ALA A 32 3.96 -1.54 10.58
C ALA A 32 4.36 -0.12 10.14
N GLN A 33 4.47 0.83 11.08
CA GLN A 33 4.95 2.18 10.80
C GLN A 33 6.42 2.20 10.34
N LYS A 34 7.30 1.45 11.01
CA LYS A 34 8.70 1.30 10.59
C LYS A 34 8.79 0.70 9.18
N GLN A 35 7.99 -0.33 8.89
CA GLN A 35 7.98 -0.97 7.58
C GLN A 35 7.46 -0.02 6.49
N ALA A 36 6.37 0.70 6.76
CA ALA A 36 5.86 1.74 5.87
C ALA A 36 6.91 2.81 5.58
N ARG A 37 7.63 3.27 6.61
CA ARG A 37 8.73 4.25 6.46
C ARG A 37 9.81 3.72 5.53
N ASN A 38 10.22 2.47 5.73
CA ASN A 38 11.23 1.81 4.90
C ASN A 38 10.76 1.60 3.44
N CYS A 39 9.45 1.61 3.20
CA CYS A 39 8.85 1.57 1.86
C CYS A 39 8.64 2.95 1.23
N GLY A 40 9.16 4.02 1.84
CA GLY A 40 9.09 5.38 1.31
C GLY A 40 7.81 6.14 1.66
N LEU A 41 6.98 5.64 2.57
CA LEU A 41 5.78 6.36 3.01
C LEU A 41 6.15 7.50 3.97
N ASP A 42 5.50 8.65 3.77
CA ASP A 42 5.63 9.82 4.64
C ASP A 42 4.80 9.61 5.91
N ILE A 43 5.44 9.03 6.92
CA ILE A 43 4.77 8.66 8.18
C ILE A 43 4.12 9.86 8.86
N LEU A 44 4.75 11.05 8.83
CA LEU A 44 4.20 12.23 9.49
C LEU A 44 2.90 12.69 8.81
N LYS A 45 2.85 12.70 7.48
CA LYS A 45 1.60 13.00 6.75
C LYS A 45 0.51 11.96 6.97
N LEU A 46 0.89 10.68 7.05
CA LEU A 46 -0.07 9.60 7.30
C LEU A 46 -0.62 9.66 8.73
N GLU A 47 0.21 9.95 9.74
CA GLU A 47 -0.24 10.15 11.11
C GLU A 47 -1.20 11.34 11.21
N ALA A 48 -0.89 12.46 10.55
CA ALA A 48 -1.79 13.61 10.49
C ALA A 48 -3.14 13.24 9.85
N LEU A 49 -3.14 12.53 8.71
CA LEU A 49 -4.35 12.05 8.05
C LEU A 49 -5.19 11.14 8.98
N LEU A 50 -4.56 10.16 9.63
CA LEU A 50 -5.28 9.24 10.52
C LEU A 50 -5.82 9.93 11.77
N LYS A 51 -5.15 10.99 12.25
CA LYS A 51 -5.60 11.79 13.39
C LYS A 51 -6.88 12.57 13.08
N GLU A 52 -7.05 13.04 11.85
CA GLU A 52 -8.30 13.71 11.44
C GLU A 52 -9.48 12.73 11.36
N ILE A 53 -9.22 11.45 11.15
CA ILE A 53 -10.25 10.39 11.03
C ILE A 53 -10.68 9.84 12.40
N GLU A 54 -9.99 10.18 13.50
CA GLU A 54 -10.25 9.58 14.81
C GLU A 54 -11.70 9.76 15.30
N PRO A 55 -12.24 8.77 16.06
CA PRO A 55 -11.52 7.66 16.73
C PRO A 55 -11.25 6.44 15.82
N LEU A 56 -10.01 5.93 15.86
CA LEU A 56 -9.58 4.74 15.11
C LEU A 56 -8.76 3.80 15.99
N SER A 57 -9.09 2.50 15.97
CA SER A 57 -8.33 1.50 16.74
C SER A 57 -6.97 1.19 16.12
N ASP A 58 -6.02 0.76 16.96
CA ASP A 58 -4.67 0.39 16.53
C ASP A 58 -4.67 -0.72 15.48
N LYS A 59 -5.64 -1.65 15.54
CA LYS A 59 -5.86 -2.69 14.52
C LYS A 59 -5.98 -2.08 13.12
N TYR A 60 -6.82 -1.06 12.93
CA TYR A 60 -7.05 -0.48 11.61
C TYR A 60 -5.93 0.45 11.17
N LYS A 61 -5.28 1.14 12.13
CA LYS A 61 -4.03 1.87 11.86
C LYS A 61 -2.97 0.91 11.31
N GLU A 62 -2.86 -0.28 11.91
CA GLU A 62 -1.89 -1.28 11.47
C GLU A 62 -2.21 -1.84 10.08
N ILE A 63 -3.47 -2.25 9.84
CA ILE A 63 -3.92 -2.71 8.51
C ILE A 63 -3.62 -1.64 7.45
N PHE A 64 -3.90 -0.37 7.77
CA PHE A 64 -3.63 0.76 6.89
C PHE A 64 -2.15 0.86 6.51
N TYR A 65 -1.24 0.90 7.49
CA TYR A 65 0.20 1.00 7.22
C TYR A 65 0.72 -0.19 6.41
N ARG A 66 0.30 -1.42 6.76
CA ARG A 66 0.73 -2.62 6.03
C ARG A 66 0.19 -2.65 4.61
N ALA A 67 -1.08 -2.31 4.41
CA ALA A 67 -1.68 -2.21 3.08
C ALA A 67 -1.02 -1.12 2.23
N ALA A 68 -0.68 0.03 2.83
CA ALA A 68 -0.01 1.14 2.15
C ALA A 68 1.39 0.77 1.62
N THR A 69 2.09 -0.18 2.26
CA THR A 69 3.39 -0.68 1.77
C THR A 69 3.27 -1.41 0.43
N GLY A 70 2.11 -2.06 0.17
CA GLY A 70 1.88 -2.96 -0.96
C GLY A 70 2.82 -4.17 -1.01
N LEU A 71 3.41 -4.56 0.12
CA LEU A 71 4.17 -5.80 0.28
C LEU A 71 3.26 -7.02 0.51
N TYR A 72 2.05 -6.77 1.00
CA TYR A 72 1.07 -7.77 1.36
C TYR A 72 -0.10 -7.75 0.38
N SER A 73 -0.52 -8.93 -0.07
CA SER A 73 -1.79 -9.12 -0.74
C SER A 73 -2.95 -8.98 0.26
N ALA A 74 -4.18 -8.87 -0.24
CA ALA A 74 -5.37 -8.88 0.61
C ALA A 74 -5.46 -10.19 1.42
N ASP A 75 -5.02 -11.32 0.85
CA ASP A 75 -5.02 -12.63 1.51
C ASP A 75 -3.96 -12.68 2.63
N ASP A 76 -2.75 -12.17 2.37
CA ASP A 76 -1.69 -12.10 3.39
C ASP A 76 -2.16 -11.28 4.61
N LEU A 77 -2.85 -10.15 4.38
CA LEU A 77 -3.41 -9.34 5.46
C LEU A 77 -4.57 -10.04 6.16
N ALA A 78 -5.43 -10.74 5.41
CA ALA A 78 -6.55 -11.46 5.99
C ALA A 78 -6.06 -12.54 6.96
N GLU A 79 -5.07 -13.32 6.55
CA GLU A 79 -4.41 -14.31 7.41
C GLU A 79 -3.78 -13.65 8.65
N MET A 80 -3.01 -12.58 8.47
CA MET A 80 -2.32 -11.87 9.57
C MET A 80 -3.28 -11.33 10.64
N PHE A 81 -4.48 -10.92 10.25
CA PHE A 81 -5.50 -10.38 11.17
C PHE A 81 -6.59 -11.40 11.51
N ASN A 82 -6.40 -12.68 11.19
CA ASN A 82 -7.36 -13.77 11.43
C ASN A 82 -8.77 -13.47 10.89
N HIS A 83 -8.83 -13.01 9.64
CA HIS A 83 -10.03 -12.71 8.87
C HIS A 83 -10.06 -13.52 7.58
N SER A 84 -11.25 -13.64 6.97
CA SER A 84 -11.33 -13.99 5.54
C SER A 84 -11.09 -12.72 4.69
N PRO A 85 -10.54 -12.82 3.47
CA PRO A 85 -10.20 -11.64 2.65
C PRO A 85 -11.41 -10.74 2.36
N LYS A 86 -12.56 -11.35 2.04
CA LYS A 86 -13.83 -10.64 1.82
C LYS A 86 -14.27 -9.88 3.07
N ASN A 87 -14.13 -10.50 4.24
CA ASN A 87 -14.51 -9.89 5.50
C ASN A 87 -13.55 -8.77 5.89
N LEU A 88 -12.23 -8.94 5.66
CA LEU A 88 -11.24 -7.92 5.96
C LEU A 88 -11.49 -6.63 5.18
N ASN A 89 -11.75 -6.71 3.87
CA ASN A 89 -11.97 -5.50 3.08
C ASN A 89 -13.30 -4.80 3.43
N ALA A 90 -14.36 -5.56 3.76
CA ALA A 90 -15.61 -4.99 4.25
C ALA A 90 -15.43 -4.32 5.62
N ASP A 91 -14.72 -4.98 6.54
CA ASP A 91 -14.41 -4.49 7.88
C ASP A 91 -13.51 -3.23 7.81
N PHE A 92 -12.46 -3.25 6.99
CA PHE A 92 -11.62 -2.09 6.74
C PHE A 92 -12.41 -0.91 6.17
N ASN A 93 -13.27 -1.15 5.16
CA ASN A 93 -14.09 -0.10 4.58
C ASN A 93 -15.04 0.53 5.60
N LYS A 94 -15.65 -0.29 6.47
CA LYS A 94 -16.58 0.19 7.51
C LYS A 94 -15.90 1.07 8.56
N ASN A 95 -14.65 0.78 8.90
CA ASN A 95 -13.95 1.44 10.02
C ASN A 95 -12.97 2.53 9.56
N LEU A 96 -12.51 2.52 8.30
CA LEU A 96 -11.50 3.45 7.81
C LEU A 96 -11.68 3.84 6.34
N GLY A 97 -11.87 2.85 5.45
CA GLY A 97 -11.90 3.08 4.00
C GLY A 97 -13.00 4.04 3.52
N SER A 98 -14.16 4.07 4.19
CA SER A 98 -15.24 5.02 3.89
C SER A 98 -14.94 6.45 4.31
N HIS A 99 -14.12 6.65 5.35
CA HIS A 99 -13.74 7.97 5.84
C HIS A 99 -12.58 8.54 5.02
N LEU A 100 -11.64 7.69 4.61
CA LEU A 100 -10.49 8.10 3.79
C LEU A 100 -10.88 8.82 2.50
N LYS A 101 -12.04 8.51 1.91
CA LYS A 101 -12.48 9.17 0.67
C LYS A 101 -12.67 10.69 0.85
N ASP A 102 -13.14 11.14 2.02
CA ASP A 102 -13.47 12.54 2.26
C ASP A 102 -12.17 13.35 2.43
N TYR A 103 -11.22 12.80 3.19
CA TYR A 103 -9.91 13.42 3.44
C TYR A 103 -8.95 13.33 2.24
N LEU A 104 -9.14 12.35 1.38
CA LEU A 104 -8.37 12.19 0.15
C LEU A 104 -9.08 12.79 -1.06
N GLU A 105 -10.23 13.46 -0.89
CA GLU A 105 -11.02 14.07 -1.97
C GLU A 105 -11.29 13.06 -3.12
N LEU A 106 -11.98 11.97 -2.81
CA LEU A 106 -12.31 10.89 -3.74
C LEU A 106 -13.83 10.67 -3.83
N ASP A 107 -14.31 10.36 -5.02
CA ASP A 107 -15.73 10.03 -5.24
C ASP A 107 -16.11 8.66 -4.67
N GLU A 108 -15.14 7.75 -4.57
CA GLU A 108 -15.33 6.36 -4.12
C GLU A 108 -14.53 6.02 -2.86
N ARG A 109 -15.04 5.02 -2.13
CA ARG A 109 -14.38 4.47 -0.94
C ARG A 109 -13.01 3.86 -1.26
N VAL A 110 -12.10 3.94 -0.29
CA VAL A 110 -10.75 3.40 -0.43
C VAL A 110 -10.69 1.97 0.08
N GLY A 111 -10.48 1.01 -0.84
CA GLY A 111 -10.24 -0.39 -0.49
C GLY A 111 -8.78 -0.68 -0.18
N ILE A 112 -8.53 -1.80 0.51
CA ILE A 112 -7.17 -2.25 0.89
C ILE A 112 -6.23 -2.32 -0.33
N THR A 113 -6.72 -2.89 -1.44
CA THR A 113 -5.92 -3.11 -2.65
C THR A 113 -5.63 -1.84 -3.44
N SER A 114 -6.48 -0.81 -3.34
CA SER A 114 -6.29 0.47 -4.03
C SER A 114 -5.54 1.50 -3.18
N LEU A 115 -5.45 1.30 -1.86
CA LEU A 115 -4.89 2.25 -0.90
C LEU A 115 -3.50 2.76 -1.30
N ARG A 116 -2.54 1.86 -1.56
CA ARG A 116 -1.17 2.24 -1.93
C ARG A 116 -1.15 3.18 -3.15
N ARG A 117 -1.89 2.82 -4.19
CA ARG A 117 -1.96 3.59 -5.44
C ARG A 117 -2.54 4.99 -5.20
N ILE A 118 -3.56 5.08 -4.36
CA ILE A 118 -4.21 6.36 -4.00
C ILE A 118 -3.24 7.23 -3.21
N LEU A 119 -2.61 6.70 -2.17
CA LEU A 119 -1.62 7.41 -1.35
C LEU A 119 -0.45 7.92 -2.20
N PHE A 120 0.00 7.12 -3.17
CA PHE A 120 1.03 7.53 -4.13
C PHE A 120 0.59 8.74 -4.96
N LYS A 121 -0.61 8.69 -5.57
CA LYS A 121 -1.15 9.79 -6.37
C LYS A 121 -1.38 11.06 -5.55
N LYS A 122 -1.71 10.93 -4.27
CA LYS A 122 -1.96 12.05 -3.35
C LYS A 122 -0.70 12.56 -2.64
N GLY A 123 0.49 12.04 -2.96
CA GLY A 123 1.76 12.58 -2.46
C GLY A 123 2.09 12.21 -1.01
N TYR A 124 1.63 11.05 -0.54
CA TYR A 124 1.96 10.48 0.78
C TYR A 124 3.21 9.59 0.76
N PHE A 125 3.98 9.65 -0.32
CA PHE A 125 5.31 9.05 -0.40
C PHE A 125 6.32 10.18 -0.30
N VAL A 126 7.37 9.97 0.49
CA VAL A 126 8.51 10.90 0.53
C VAL A 126 9.10 10.92 -0.88
N ASP A 127 9.44 12.10 -1.38
CA ASP A 127 10.06 12.26 -2.70
C ASP A 127 11.50 11.73 -2.62
N ILE A 128 11.65 10.40 -2.75
CA ILE A 128 12.95 9.73 -2.86
C ILE A 128 13.44 9.96 -4.30
N ASN A 129 13.67 11.21 -4.67
CA ASN A 129 14.20 11.57 -5.99
C ASN A 129 15.63 11.03 -6.24
N ASP A 130 16.20 10.29 -5.29
CA ASP A 130 17.53 9.71 -5.35
C ASP A 130 17.56 8.17 -5.30
N ASP A 131 16.41 7.50 -5.25
CA ASP A 131 16.36 6.03 -5.24
C ASP A 131 15.75 5.50 -6.54
N GLU A 132 16.58 4.78 -7.31
CA GLU A 132 16.25 4.20 -8.62
C GLU A 132 14.96 3.36 -8.60
N SER A 133 14.59 2.82 -7.43
CA SER A 133 13.34 2.11 -7.19
C SER A 133 12.07 2.97 -7.37
N VAL A 134 12.13 4.26 -7.06
CA VAL A 134 11.01 5.22 -7.26
C VAL A 134 10.85 5.60 -8.72
N ARG A 135 11.95 5.69 -9.48
CA ARG A 135 11.89 5.86 -10.95
C ARG A 135 11.19 4.67 -11.59
N VAL A 136 11.55 3.45 -11.20
CA VAL A 136 10.91 2.22 -11.71
C VAL A 136 9.42 2.17 -11.36
N LEU A 137 9.00 2.58 -10.15
CA LEU A 137 7.58 2.64 -9.81
C LEU A 137 6.84 3.74 -10.57
N ARG A 138 7.37 4.97 -10.68
CA ARG A 138 6.78 6.04 -11.50
C ARG A 138 6.61 5.59 -12.95
N THR A 139 7.64 4.97 -13.53
CA THR A 139 7.61 4.50 -14.92
C THR A 139 6.64 3.34 -15.12
N ARG A 140 6.66 2.31 -14.26
CA ARG A 140 5.70 1.19 -14.36
C ARG A 140 4.26 1.63 -14.13
N TYR A 141 4.00 2.59 -13.24
CA TYR A 141 2.65 3.13 -13.06
C TYR A 141 2.21 4.01 -14.23
N ALA A 142 3.11 4.81 -14.81
CA ALA A 142 2.82 5.57 -16.02
C ALA A 142 2.50 4.66 -17.21
N GLU A 143 3.29 3.60 -17.40
CA GLU A 143 3.09 2.58 -18.45
C GLU A 143 1.76 1.82 -18.25
N ASN A 144 1.43 1.39 -17.04
CA ASN A 144 0.17 0.72 -16.76
C ASN A 144 -1.05 1.66 -16.86
N SER A 145 -0.90 2.94 -16.52
CA SER A 145 -1.97 3.94 -16.68
C SER A 145 -2.24 4.28 -18.14
N GLN A 146 -1.22 4.25 -19.02
CA GLN A 146 -1.40 4.39 -20.46
C GLN A 146 -2.09 3.16 -21.07
N LEU A 147 -1.77 1.96 -20.57
CA LEU A 147 -2.46 0.74 -20.97
C LEU A 147 -3.95 0.79 -20.63
N GLU A 148 -4.33 1.17 -19.41
CA GLU A 148 -5.75 1.31 -19.03
C GLU A 148 -6.50 2.34 -19.89
N GLN A 149 -5.86 3.42 -20.34
CA GLN A 149 -6.49 4.37 -21.29
C GLN A 149 -6.65 3.80 -22.70
N SER A 150 -5.70 2.99 -23.17
CA SER A 150 -5.76 2.40 -24.50
C SER A 150 -6.81 1.29 -24.65
N PHE A 151 -7.18 0.60 -23.56
CA PHE A 151 -8.25 -0.39 -23.57
C PHE A 151 -9.66 0.24 -23.64
N THR A 152 -9.82 1.47 -23.13
CA THR A 152 -11.12 2.17 -23.14
C THR A 152 -11.47 2.78 -24.50
N VAL A 153 -10.53 2.84 -25.46
CA VAL A 153 -10.74 3.48 -26.78
C VAL A 153 -11.13 2.46 -27.88
N ARG A 154 -11.25 1.17 -27.58
CA ARG A 154 -11.71 0.16 -28.55
C ARG A 154 -13.01 -0.53 -28.15
N GLN A 155 -14.08 0.25 -27.97
CA GLN A 155 -15.44 -0.21 -28.26
C GLN A 155 -16.28 0.98 -28.75
N ASN A 156 -16.29 1.17 -30.07
CA ASN A 156 -17.41 1.67 -30.87
C ASN A 156 -17.18 1.23 -32.32
#